data_AF-A0A7C8I2L6-F1
#
_entry.id   AF-A0A7C8I2L6-F1
#
_cell.length_a   1.000
_cell.length_b   1.000
_cell.length_c   1.000
_cell.angle_alpha   90.00
_cell.angle_beta   90.00
_cell.angle_gamma   90.00
#
_symmetry.space_group_name_H-M   'P 1'
#
loop_
_entity.id
_entity.type
_entity.pdbx_description
1 polymer ?
#
loop_
_entity_poly.entity_id
_entity_poly.type
_entity_poly.pdbx_seq_one_letter_code
_entity_poly.pdbx_strand_id
1 'polypeptide(L)'
;MASDSLPYPLKRNALASTRLNFNHFWMKGITGYLLHPEIPTEKDNLRIADVGTGTGIWAGEIAVQLPDAKIDAIDISAAQFPPAPFRKSNTHFWTHDCFKPFPDEYLGQFDIVHARFWLCIINDDVAKPLMENLLTLLKPGGYLQWMEPLPRTAYVLARNGGAPTPACDKLVKTWDKPTPRSSYDWVHALPQLFEELKLEVLVEEKHENSQHYLPVGAQTVLLGLSEYLYANPNIEEYIEQLAGEHAAGAYVDVKWTCVVSRKTI
;
A
#
# COMPACT_ATOMS: atom_id res chain seq x y z
N MET A 1 14.00 27.98 -0.29
CA MET A 1 12.88 28.04 -1.26
C MET A 1 11.93 26.92 -0.90
N ALA A 2 10.63 27.21 -0.78
CA ALA A 2 9.61 26.23 -0.39
C ALA A 2 9.70 25.01 -1.31
N SER A 3 9.60 23.78 -0.78
CA SER A 3 9.62 22.60 -1.64
C SER A 3 8.40 22.63 -2.54
N ASP A 4 8.62 22.54 -3.86
CA ASP A 4 7.59 22.37 -4.89
C ASP A 4 6.86 21.01 -4.80
N SER A 5 6.82 20.40 -3.62
CA SER A 5 6.12 19.14 -3.37
C SER A 5 4.62 19.42 -3.35
N LEU A 6 3.91 18.87 -4.33
CA LEU A 6 2.46 18.83 -4.36
C LEU A 6 1.92 18.26 -3.02
N PRO A 7 0.83 18.82 -2.46
CA PRO A 7 0.21 18.26 -1.27
C PRO A 7 -0.25 16.81 -1.47
N TYR A 8 -0.51 16.11 -0.36
CA TYR A 8 -0.96 14.72 -0.39
C TYR A 8 -2.20 14.54 -1.29
N PRO A 9 -2.19 13.58 -2.25
CA PRO A 9 -3.16 13.57 -3.35
C PRO A 9 -4.53 12.99 -3.01
N LEU A 10 -4.73 12.38 -1.84
CA LEU A 10 -5.98 11.68 -1.50
C LEU A 10 -6.73 12.38 -0.37
N LYS A 11 -8.07 12.36 -0.44
CA LYS A 11 -8.95 12.88 0.63
C LYS A 11 -8.81 12.05 1.91
N ARG A 12 -9.22 12.63 3.05
CA ARG A 12 -9.27 11.99 4.37
C ARG A 12 -10.67 12.07 4.98
N ASN A 13 -11.67 11.57 4.24
CA ASN A 13 -13.06 11.55 4.67
C ASN A 13 -13.56 10.10 4.90
N ALA A 14 -14.84 9.93 5.21
CA ALA A 14 -15.43 8.62 5.46
C ALA A 14 -15.32 7.67 4.24
N LEU A 15 -15.45 8.19 3.02
CA LEU A 15 -15.30 7.38 1.80
C LEU A 15 -13.87 6.89 1.61
N ALA A 16 -12.87 7.77 1.83
CA ALA A 16 -11.47 7.38 1.78
C ALA A 16 -11.12 6.33 2.85
N SER A 17 -11.63 6.50 4.06
CA SER A 17 -11.47 5.51 5.14
C SER A 17 -12.14 4.18 4.80
N THR A 18 -13.32 4.21 4.18
CA THR A 18 -14.02 3.01 3.70
C THR A 18 -13.18 2.27 2.66
N ARG A 19 -12.62 2.98 1.67
CA ARG A 19 -11.74 2.39 0.67
C ARG A 19 -10.51 1.71 1.30
N LEU A 20 -9.82 2.37 2.23
CA LEU A 20 -8.67 1.80 2.93
C LEU A 20 -9.02 0.52 3.70
N ASN A 21 -10.16 0.52 4.38
CA ASN A 21 -10.65 -0.67 5.10
C ASN A 21 -11.05 -1.80 4.14
N PHE A 22 -11.70 -1.48 3.02
CA PHE A 22 -12.01 -2.47 1.98
C PHE A 22 -10.74 -3.07 1.37
N ASN A 23 -9.75 -2.24 1.03
CA ASN A 23 -8.45 -2.69 0.55
C ASN A 23 -7.77 -3.65 1.54
N HIS A 24 -7.88 -3.38 2.85
CA HIS A 24 -7.35 -4.26 3.88
C HIS A 24 -8.00 -5.65 3.85
N PHE A 25 -9.33 -5.72 3.92
CA PHE A 25 -10.04 -7.00 3.92
C PHE A 25 -9.84 -7.76 2.62
N TRP A 26 -9.85 -7.04 1.50
CA TRP A 26 -9.60 -7.60 0.19
C TRP A 26 -8.21 -8.24 0.08
N MET A 27 -7.14 -7.51 0.44
CA MET A 27 -5.79 -8.08 0.36
C MET A 27 -5.58 -9.22 1.33
N LYS A 28 -6.11 -9.14 2.55
CA LYS A 28 -6.06 -10.27 3.50
C LYS A 28 -6.75 -11.52 2.94
N GLY A 29 -7.86 -11.34 2.22
CA GLY A 29 -8.56 -12.44 1.54
C GLY A 29 -7.79 -13.06 0.38
N ILE A 30 -6.84 -12.33 -0.23
CA ILE A 30 -5.97 -12.83 -1.29
C ILE A 30 -4.74 -13.51 -0.71
N THR A 31 -4.03 -12.84 0.20
CA THR A 31 -2.75 -13.32 0.73
C THR A 31 -2.95 -14.41 1.78
N GLY A 32 -4.05 -14.35 2.54
CA GLY A 32 -4.29 -15.22 3.68
C GLY A 32 -3.50 -14.85 4.93
N TYR A 33 -2.72 -13.76 4.91
CA TYR A 33 -1.85 -13.35 6.01
C TYR A 33 -1.77 -11.82 6.18
N LEU A 34 -1.42 -11.36 7.39
CA LEU A 34 -1.04 -9.97 7.65
C LEU A 34 0.48 -9.77 7.53
N LEU A 35 1.24 -10.71 8.11
CA LEU A 35 2.68 -10.87 7.93
C LEU A 35 2.95 -12.18 7.23
N HIS A 36 3.87 -12.18 6.27
CA HIS A 36 4.26 -13.37 5.54
C HIS A 36 4.82 -14.43 6.51
N PRO A 37 4.49 -15.73 6.35
CA PRO A 37 4.94 -16.80 7.25
C PRO A 37 6.46 -16.95 7.41
N GLU A 38 7.26 -16.45 6.46
CA GLU A 38 8.73 -16.42 6.54
C GLU A 38 9.28 -15.38 7.53
N ILE A 39 8.42 -14.50 8.06
CA ILE A 39 8.82 -13.54 9.09
C ILE A 39 8.56 -14.18 10.46
N PRO A 40 9.60 -14.48 11.26
CA PRO A 40 9.44 -15.07 12.58
C PRO A 40 8.77 -14.08 13.52
N THR A 41 7.77 -14.55 14.27
CA THR A 41 6.96 -13.72 15.19
C THR A 41 7.00 -14.21 16.63
N GLU A 42 7.65 -15.34 16.89
CA GLU A 42 7.79 -15.98 18.20
C GLU A 42 8.85 -15.30 19.10
N LYS A 43 9.34 -14.12 18.71
CA LYS A 43 10.37 -13.40 19.44
C LYS A 43 9.78 -12.61 20.60
N ASP A 44 10.43 -12.70 21.76
CA ASP A 44 10.11 -11.85 22.91
C ASP A 44 10.26 -10.36 22.58
N ASN A 45 9.31 -9.54 23.05
CA ASN A 45 9.32 -8.08 22.88
C ASN A 45 9.40 -7.64 21.41
N LEU A 46 8.75 -8.38 20.51
CA LEU A 46 8.67 -8.04 19.09
C LEU A 46 8.15 -6.60 18.91
N ARG A 47 8.88 -5.76 18.16
CA ARG A 47 8.46 -4.40 17.84
C ARG A 47 8.25 -4.23 16.34
N ILE A 48 7.07 -3.76 15.96
CA ILE A 48 6.61 -3.65 14.57
C ILE A 48 6.25 -2.20 14.24
N ALA A 49 6.74 -1.67 13.13
CA ALA A 49 6.28 -0.41 12.56
C ALA A 49 5.33 -0.67 11.39
N ASP A 50 4.11 -0.13 11.43
CA ASP A 50 3.21 -0.03 10.29
C ASP A 50 3.31 1.37 9.71
N VAL A 51 4.07 1.54 8.62
CA VAL A 51 4.32 2.85 8.01
C VAL A 51 3.28 3.14 6.94
N GLY A 52 2.68 4.34 7.01
CA GLY A 52 1.53 4.69 6.18
C GLY A 52 0.27 3.96 6.63
N THR A 53 0.05 3.88 7.96
CA THR A 53 -0.98 3.04 8.58
C THR A 53 -2.42 3.43 8.17
N GLY A 54 -2.64 4.66 7.71
CA GLY A 54 -3.95 5.16 7.28
C GLY A 54 -5.00 5.06 8.40
N THR A 55 -5.99 4.19 8.21
CA THR A 55 -7.04 3.96 9.22
C THR A 55 -6.57 3.17 10.44
N GLY A 56 -5.35 2.61 10.41
CA GLY A 56 -4.85 1.76 11.49
C GLY A 56 -5.43 0.35 11.51
N ILE A 57 -6.23 -0.04 10.50
CA ILE A 57 -6.93 -1.33 10.49
C ILE A 57 -5.95 -2.52 10.52
N TRP A 58 -4.83 -2.42 9.78
CA TRP A 58 -3.79 -3.46 9.80
C TRP A 58 -3.09 -3.52 11.16
N ALA A 59 -2.63 -2.37 11.68
CA ALA A 59 -2.00 -2.27 12.99
C ALA A 59 -2.90 -2.81 14.12
N GLY A 60 -4.21 -2.54 14.05
CA GLY A 60 -5.19 -3.04 15.01
C GLY A 60 -5.39 -4.56 14.95
N GLU A 61 -5.40 -5.17 13.76
CA GLU A 61 -5.53 -6.61 13.63
C GLU A 61 -4.25 -7.35 14.03
N ILE A 62 -3.07 -6.89 13.61
CA ILE A 62 -1.82 -7.54 13.98
C ILE A 62 -1.57 -7.46 15.50
N ALA A 63 -2.00 -6.36 16.13
CA ALA A 63 -1.95 -6.20 17.59
C ALA A 63 -2.85 -7.21 18.34
N VAL A 64 -3.92 -7.69 17.71
CA VAL A 64 -4.75 -8.79 18.27
C VAL A 64 -4.07 -10.14 18.05
N GLN A 65 -3.47 -10.37 16.88
CA GLN A 65 -2.78 -11.62 16.58
C GLN A 65 -1.52 -11.81 17.42
N LEU A 66 -0.81 -10.71 17.73
CA LEU A 66 0.44 -10.69 18.48
C LEU A 66 0.27 -9.78 19.72
N PRO A 67 -0.42 -10.26 20.77
CA PRO A 67 -0.76 -9.44 21.94
C PRO A 67 0.47 -8.94 22.72
N ASP A 68 1.58 -9.67 22.66
CA ASP A 68 2.84 -9.34 23.35
C ASP A 68 3.77 -8.45 22.51
N ALA A 69 3.44 -8.21 21.23
CA ALA A 69 4.21 -7.32 20.36
C ALA A 69 3.83 -5.85 20.61
N LYS A 70 4.81 -4.95 20.47
CA LYS A 70 4.58 -3.50 20.44
C LYS A 70 4.45 -3.02 19.00
N ILE A 71 3.32 -2.38 18.69
CA ILE A 71 3.02 -1.88 17.35
C ILE A 71 3.11 -0.35 17.34
N ASP A 72 3.95 0.22 16.49
CA ASP A 72 3.98 1.65 16.20
C ASP A 72 3.30 1.89 14.84
N ALA A 73 2.14 2.55 14.84
CA ALA A 73 1.33 2.83 13.67
C ALA A 73 1.54 4.30 13.25
N ILE A 74 2.15 4.50 12.09
CA ILE A 74 2.73 5.78 11.68
C ILE A 74 2.03 6.28 10.41
N ASP A 75 1.55 7.53 10.42
CA ASP A 75 1.01 8.17 9.22
C ASP A 75 1.36 9.66 9.21
N ILE A 76 1.36 10.29 8.05
CA ILE A 76 1.55 11.74 7.95
C ILE A 76 0.39 12.52 8.59
N SER A 77 -0.76 11.88 8.84
CA SER A 77 -1.93 12.51 9.46
C SER A 77 -2.68 11.61 10.44
N ALA A 78 -3.06 12.17 11.59
CA ALA A 78 -3.92 11.49 12.57
C ALA A 78 -5.42 11.46 12.20
N ALA A 79 -5.82 12.09 11.08
CA ALA A 79 -7.24 12.33 10.77
C ALA A 79 -8.07 11.05 10.56
N GLN A 80 -7.43 9.93 10.24
CA GLN A 80 -8.08 8.64 10.02
C GLN A 80 -7.78 7.62 11.11
N PHE A 81 -6.99 7.99 12.13
CA PHE A 81 -6.71 7.09 13.25
C PHE A 81 -7.99 6.75 14.01
N PRO A 82 -8.08 5.52 14.57
CA PRO A 82 -9.19 5.19 15.45
C PRO A 82 -9.16 6.09 16.69
N PRO A 83 -10.32 6.44 17.28
CA PRO A 83 -10.35 7.19 18.53
C PRO A 83 -9.63 6.42 19.64
N ALA A 84 -8.96 7.15 20.54
CA ALA A 84 -8.07 6.56 21.55
C ALA A 84 -8.69 5.40 22.37
N PRO A 85 -9.97 5.46 22.82
CA PRO A 85 -10.59 4.37 23.57
C PRO A 85 -10.75 3.04 22.79
N PHE A 86 -10.67 3.07 21.47
CA PHE A 86 -10.80 1.88 20.60
C PHE A 86 -9.44 1.31 20.16
N ARG A 87 -8.33 1.93 20.56
CA ARG A 87 -6.97 1.45 20.24
C ARG A 87 -6.60 0.27 21.13
N LYS A 88 -5.78 -0.63 20.59
CA LYS A 88 -5.20 -1.72 21.39
C LYS A 88 -4.13 -1.16 22.31
N SER A 89 -4.01 -1.71 23.51
CA SER A 89 -3.07 -1.24 24.53
C SER A 89 -1.60 -1.38 24.12
N ASN A 90 -1.31 -2.33 23.22
CA ASN A 90 0.00 -2.57 22.65
C ASN A 90 0.25 -1.81 21.33
N THR A 91 -0.64 -0.87 20.94
CA THR A 91 -0.49 -0.07 19.72
C THR A 91 -0.34 1.41 20.03
N HIS A 92 0.76 2.00 19.58
CA HIS A 92 1.04 3.43 19.65
C HIS A 92 0.83 4.08 18.27
N PHE A 93 -0.09 5.04 18.19
CA PHE A 93 -0.35 5.82 16.97
C PHE A 93 0.31 7.18 17.07
N TRP A 94 1.06 7.58 16.04
CA TRP A 94 1.69 8.89 16.00
C TRP A 94 1.89 9.39 14.57
N THR A 95 2.10 10.70 14.45
CA THR A 95 2.19 11.37 13.15
C THR A 95 3.62 11.63 12.74
N HIS A 96 4.00 11.21 11.53
CA HIS A 96 5.32 11.48 10.95
C HIS A 96 5.27 11.48 9.43
N ASP A 97 6.01 12.40 8.82
CA ASP A 97 6.29 12.35 7.39
C ASP A 97 7.42 11.34 7.14
N CYS A 98 7.09 10.15 6.62
CA CYS A 98 8.05 9.09 6.36
C CYS A 98 9.08 9.43 5.27
N PHE A 99 8.91 10.54 4.54
CA PHE A 99 9.94 11.09 3.65
C PHE A 99 10.97 11.96 4.38
N LYS A 100 10.81 12.17 5.70
CA LYS A 100 11.76 12.88 6.57
C LYS A 100 12.46 11.92 7.52
N PRO A 101 13.70 12.23 7.95
CA PRO A 101 14.40 11.45 8.96
C PRO A 101 13.52 11.15 10.17
N PHE A 102 13.52 9.89 10.60
CA PHE A 102 12.81 9.48 11.81
C PHE A 102 13.53 10.00 13.07
N PRO A 103 12.81 10.26 14.17
CA PRO A 103 13.43 10.66 15.44
C PRO A 103 14.36 9.56 15.99
N ASP A 104 15.44 9.98 16.66
CA ASP A 104 16.53 9.10 17.12
C ASP A 104 16.03 7.93 17.99
N GLU A 105 14.98 8.14 18.79
CA GLU A 105 14.40 7.12 19.68
C GLU A 105 13.69 5.96 18.94
N TYR A 106 13.49 6.08 17.63
CA TYR A 106 12.90 5.05 16.77
C TYR A 106 13.94 4.34 15.88
N LEU A 107 15.17 4.85 15.79
CA LEU A 107 16.21 4.30 14.93
C LEU A 107 16.73 2.97 15.49
N GLY A 108 16.82 1.96 14.62
CA GLY A 108 17.30 0.62 14.96
C GLY A 108 16.47 -0.10 16.01
N GLN A 109 15.18 0.24 16.15
CA GLN A 109 14.32 -0.28 17.21
C GLN A 109 13.35 -1.38 16.76
N PHE A 110 13.15 -1.54 15.45
CA PHE A 110 12.09 -2.38 14.92
C PHE A 110 12.62 -3.73 14.43
N ASP A 111 11.91 -4.79 14.82
CA ASP A 111 12.15 -6.14 14.30
C ASP A 111 11.47 -6.29 12.94
N ILE A 112 10.36 -5.59 12.73
CA ILE A 112 9.57 -5.63 11.49
C ILE A 112 9.16 -4.20 11.11
N VAL A 113 9.35 -3.83 9.84
CA VAL A 113 8.73 -2.67 9.21
C VAL A 113 7.79 -3.20 8.13
N HIS A 114 6.53 -2.78 8.18
CA HIS A 114 5.47 -3.16 7.25
C HIS A 114 5.02 -1.93 6.46
N ALA A 115 4.93 -2.08 5.14
CA ALA A 115 4.46 -1.05 4.21
C ALA A 115 3.53 -1.65 3.16
N ARG A 116 2.46 -0.93 2.77
CA ARG A 116 1.60 -1.32 1.65
C ARG A 116 0.82 -0.16 1.04
N PHE A 117 0.48 -0.27 -0.24
CA PHE A 117 -0.34 0.70 -0.99
C PHE A 117 0.23 2.12 -1.08
N TRP A 118 1.54 2.25 -1.17
CA TRP A 118 2.24 3.51 -1.35
C TRP A 118 2.30 3.98 -2.81
N LEU A 119 1.89 3.14 -3.77
CA LEU A 119 1.94 3.41 -5.20
C LEU A 119 1.57 4.85 -5.58
N CYS A 120 0.43 5.36 -5.10
CA CYS A 120 -0.11 6.65 -5.51
C CYS A 120 0.69 7.87 -4.99
N ILE A 121 1.66 7.68 -4.10
CA ILE A 121 2.44 8.76 -3.48
C ILE A 121 3.96 8.63 -3.69
N ILE A 122 4.41 7.58 -4.40
CA ILE A 122 5.81 7.35 -4.72
C ILE A 122 6.01 7.38 -6.25
N ASN A 123 7.04 8.12 -6.67
CA ASN A 123 7.67 8.01 -7.98
C ASN A 123 9.07 7.40 -7.82
N ASP A 124 9.67 6.97 -8.94
CA ASP A 124 10.95 6.23 -8.92
C ASP A 124 12.10 7.03 -8.31
N ASP A 125 12.09 8.35 -8.48
CA ASP A 125 13.11 9.26 -7.94
C ASP A 125 13.13 9.33 -6.41
N VAL A 126 11.98 9.08 -5.76
CA VAL A 126 11.84 9.11 -4.29
C VAL A 126 11.72 7.74 -3.65
N ALA A 127 11.54 6.67 -4.43
CA ALA A 127 11.37 5.31 -3.93
C ALA A 127 12.59 4.85 -3.11
N LYS A 128 13.79 4.94 -3.68
CA LYS A 128 15.03 4.53 -3.00
C LYS A 128 15.34 5.38 -1.75
N PRO A 129 15.29 6.72 -1.80
CA PRO A 129 15.46 7.55 -0.59
C PRO A 129 14.45 7.25 0.53
N LEU A 130 13.18 6.97 0.18
CA LEU A 130 12.19 6.56 1.17
C LEU A 130 12.56 5.21 1.80
N MET A 131 12.92 4.22 0.99
CA MET A 131 13.36 2.91 1.49
C MET A 131 14.56 3.06 2.42
N GLU A 132 15.59 3.81 2.04
CA GLU A 132 16.75 4.11 2.90
C GLU A 132 16.33 4.65 4.26
N ASN A 133 15.40 5.61 4.28
CA ASN A 133 14.88 6.17 5.51
C ASN A 133 14.11 5.15 6.36
N LEU A 134 13.24 4.33 5.75
CA LEU A 134 12.52 3.25 6.45
C LEU A 134 13.48 2.21 7.05
N LEU A 135 14.58 1.91 6.35
CA LEU A 135 15.59 0.97 6.85
C LEU A 135 16.35 1.47 8.07
N THR A 136 16.34 2.77 8.36
CA THR A 136 16.93 3.31 9.59
C THR A 136 16.17 2.84 10.84
N LEU A 137 14.89 2.50 10.72
CA LEU A 137 14.06 1.97 11.80
C LEU A 137 14.47 0.53 12.19
N LEU A 138 14.93 -0.27 11.23
CA LEU A 138 15.18 -1.69 11.42
C LEU A 138 16.44 -1.97 12.24
N LYS A 139 16.29 -2.87 13.22
CA LYS A 139 17.41 -3.57 13.87
C LYS A 139 18.22 -4.36 12.83
N PRO A 140 19.52 -4.63 13.06
CA PRO A 140 20.24 -5.67 12.34
C PRO A 140 19.48 -7.01 12.39
N GLY A 141 19.27 -7.63 11.24
CA GLY A 141 18.49 -8.87 11.11
C GLY A 141 16.97 -8.70 11.13
N GLY A 142 16.45 -7.47 11.21
CA GLY A 142 15.02 -7.17 11.11
C GLY A 142 14.47 -7.27 9.69
N TYR A 143 13.15 -7.26 9.54
CA TYR A 143 12.44 -7.59 8.31
C TYR A 143 11.67 -6.39 7.75
N LEU A 144 11.72 -6.20 6.44
CA LEU A 144 10.84 -5.31 5.70
C LEU A 144 9.88 -6.15 4.87
N GLN A 145 8.58 -5.99 5.11
CA GLN A 145 7.53 -6.51 4.24
C GLN A 145 6.88 -5.36 3.47
N TRP A 146 6.90 -5.43 2.15
CA TRP A 146 6.26 -4.43 1.29
C TRP A 146 5.31 -5.07 0.29
N MET A 147 4.05 -4.62 0.28
CA MET A 147 3.03 -5.06 -0.67
C MET A 147 2.51 -3.94 -1.58
N GLU A 148 2.48 -4.17 -2.89
CA GLU A 148 1.98 -3.21 -3.89
C GLU A 148 1.26 -3.92 -5.05
N PRO A 149 0.35 -3.25 -5.77
CA PRO A 149 -0.10 -3.73 -7.07
C PRO A 149 1.04 -3.60 -8.09
N LEU A 150 1.09 -4.47 -9.10
CA LEU A 150 2.09 -4.49 -10.18
C LEU A 150 1.55 -3.80 -11.44
N PRO A 151 1.81 -2.50 -11.69
CA PRO A 151 1.05 -1.71 -12.65
C PRO A 151 1.06 -2.23 -14.09
N ARG A 152 2.23 -2.67 -14.58
CA ARG A 152 2.43 -3.21 -15.94
C ARG A 152 1.78 -4.57 -16.18
N THR A 153 1.08 -5.12 -15.19
CA THR A 153 0.29 -6.35 -15.31
C THR A 153 -1.20 -6.06 -15.46
N ALA A 154 -1.61 -4.78 -15.48
CA ALA A 154 -3.01 -4.41 -15.62
C ALA A 154 -3.57 -4.85 -16.98
N TYR A 155 -4.75 -5.47 -16.98
CA TYR A 155 -5.44 -5.90 -18.19
C TYR A 155 -6.95 -5.88 -18.01
N VAL A 156 -7.70 -5.84 -19.12
CA VAL A 156 -9.16 -5.95 -19.09
C VAL A 156 -9.57 -7.42 -19.09
N LEU A 157 -10.38 -7.82 -18.13
CA LEU A 157 -11.09 -9.09 -18.10
C LEU A 157 -12.58 -8.82 -18.35
N ALA A 158 -13.07 -9.15 -19.55
CA ALA A 158 -14.46 -8.97 -19.94
C ALA A 158 -15.15 -10.29 -20.30
N ARG A 159 -16.37 -10.48 -19.79
CA ARG A 159 -17.23 -11.65 -20.10
C ARG A 159 -18.49 -11.30 -20.89
N ASN A 160 -18.57 -10.07 -21.36
CA ASN A 160 -19.73 -9.47 -22.02
C ASN A 160 -19.92 -9.88 -23.51
N GLY A 161 -19.38 -11.04 -23.94
CA GLY A 161 -19.52 -11.49 -25.32
C GLY A 161 -18.81 -10.62 -26.37
N GLY A 162 -17.84 -9.78 -25.96
CA GLY A 162 -17.00 -8.98 -26.86
C GLY A 162 -17.46 -7.54 -27.06
N ALA A 163 -18.28 -6.99 -26.17
CA ALA A 163 -18.63 -5.56 -26.24
C ALA A 163 -17.40 -4.68 -25.88
N PRO A 164 -17.21 -3.53 -26.54
CA PRO A 164 -16.09 -2.63 -26.26
C PRO A 164 -16.04 -2.16 -24.80
N THR A 165 -14.83 -1.96 -24.28
CA THR A 165 -14.58 -1.54 -22.88
C THR A 165 -13.65 -0.32 -22.81
N PRO A 166 -13.98 0.80 -23.49
CA PRO A 166 -13.08 1.95 -23.59
C PRO A 166 -12.69 2.57 -22.23
N ALA A 167 -13.55 2.51 -21.21
CA ALA A 167 -13.22 3.03 -19.89
C ALA A 167 -12.22 2.11 -19.17
N CYS A 168 -12.41 0.79 -19.22
CA CYS A 168 -11.43 -0.17 -18.71
C CYS A 168 -10.09 -0.08 -19.48
N ASP A 169 -10.12 0.06 -20.81
CA ASP A 169 -8.92 0.23 -21.63
C ASP A 169 -8.15 1.50 -21.25
N LYS A 170 -8.87 2.58 -20.95
CA LYS A 170 -8.29 3.81 -20.43
C LYS A 170 -7.68 3.60 -19.04
N LEU A 171 -8.36 2.89 -18.14
CA LEU A 171 -7.84 2.57 -16.80
C LEU A 171 -6.53 1.77 -16.90
N VAL A 172 -6.47 0.73 -17.73
CA VAL A 172 -5.23 -0.03 -17.98
C VAL A 172 -4.08 0.91 -18.37
N LYS A 173 -4.30 1.84 -19.32
CA LYS A 173 -3.27 2.83 -19.72
C LYS A 173 -2.84 3.77 -18.58
N THR A 174 -3.70 4.03 -17.60
CA THR A 174 -3.29 4.88 -16.44
C THR A 174 -2.30 4.18 -15.52
N TRP A 175 -2.26 2.84 -15.51
CA TRP A 175 -1.26 2.07 -14.78
C TRP A 175 0.14 2.19 -15.41
N ASP A 176 0.25 2.59 -16.67
CA ASP A 176 1.56 2.84 -17.33
C ASP A 176 2.17 4.21 -16.96
N LYS A 177 1.42 5.07 -16.28
CA LYS A 177 1.85 6.40 -15.79
C LYS A 177 2.56 7.28 -16.86
N PRO A 178 1.90 7.62 -17.98
CA PRO A 178 2.55 8.07 -19.22
C PRO A 178 3.10 9.52 -19.25
N THR A 179 3.47 10.13 -18.10
CA THR A 179 4.14 11.44 -18.10
C THR A 179 5.67 11.28 -18.06
N PRO A 180 6.46 12.17 -18.69
CA PRO A 180 7.92 12.00 -18.80
C PRO A 180 8.70 11.94 -17.46
N ARG A 181 8.07 12.27 -16.34
CA ARG A 181 8.71 12.34 -15.01
C ARG A 181 8.07 11.45 -13.95
N SER A 182 7.14 10.56 -14.35
CA SER A 182 6.46 9.66 -13.42
C SER A 182 6.47 8.25 -13.98
N SER A 183 6.94 7.28 -13.23
CA SER A 183 6.69 5.86 -13.50
C SER A 183 6.34 5.15 -12.20
N TYR A 184 6.00 3.86 -12.32
CA TYR A 184 5.81 2.94 -11.21
C TYR A 184 6.82 1.77 -11.30
N ASP A 185 7.97 2.01 -11.95
CA ASP A 185 8.97 0.98 -12.18
C ASP A 185 9.64 0.52 -10.89
N TRP A 186 9.71 1.40 -9.90
CA TRP A 186 10.19 1.08 -8.56
C TRP A 186 9.47 -0.12 -7.94
N VAL A 187 8.19 -0.34 -8.26
CA VAL A 187 7.44 -1.49 -7.74
C VAL A 187 7.91 -2.78 -8.36
N HIS A 188 8.16 -2.78 -9.67
CA HIS A 188 8.71 -3.95 -10.37
C HIS A 188 10.18 -4.18 -9.99
N ALA A 189 10.87 -3.12 -9.59
CA ALA A 189 12.25 -3.15 -9.13
C ALA A 189 12.40 -3.35 -7.61
N LEU A 190 11.31 -3.59 -6.85
CA LEU A 190 11.34 -3.69 -5.39
C LEU A 190 12.42 -4.67 -4.89
N PRO A 191 12.50 -5.92 -5.39
CA PRO A 191 13.55 -6.85 -4.98
C PRO A 191 14.96 -6.31 -5.26
N GLN A 192 15.20 -5.75 -6.44
CA GLN A 192 16.51 -5.22 -6.84
C GLN A 192 16.90 -4.01 -5.98
N LEU A 193 15.96 -3.09 -5.71
CA LEU A 193 16.16 -1.95 -4.84
C LEU A 193 16.51 -2.39 -3.41
N PHE A 194 15.87 -3.44 -2.91
CA PHE A 194 16.20 -4.02 -1.61
C PHE A 194 17.62 -4.60 -1.57
N GLU A 195 18.04 -5.33 -2.60
CA GLU A 195 19.42 -5.84 -2.72
C GLU A 195 20.45 -4.71 -2.80
N GLU A 196 20.19 -3.66 -3.59
CA GLU A 196 21.05 -2.47 -3.66
C GLU A 196 21.21 -1.78 -2.29
N LEU A 197 20.18 -1.87 -1.45
CA LEU A 197 20.15 -1.35 -0.08
C LEU A 197 20.66 -2.36 0.96
N LYS A 198 21.33 -3.43 0.50
CA LYS A 198 21.93 -4.48 1.35
C LYS A 198 20.89 -5.20 2.22
N LEU A 199 19.71 -5.42 1.66
CA LEU A 199 18.76 -6.37 2.23
C LEU A 199 18.91 -7.71 1.50
N GLU A 200 18.78 -8.79 2.24
CA GLU A 200 18.61 -10.13 1.69
C GLU A 200 17.12 -10.30 1.33
N VAL A 201 16.79 -10.46 0.05
CA VAL A 201 15.42 -10.76 -0.37
C VAL A 201 15.13 -12.23 -0.08
N LEU A 202 14.18 -12.47 0.81
CA LEU A 202 13.78 -13.82 1.23
C LEU A 202 12.60 -14.34 0.41
N VAL A 203 11.68 -13.43 0.06
CA VAL A 203 10.44 -13.76 -0.66
C VAL A 203 10.13 -12.68 -1.69
N GLU A 204 9.79 -13.10 -2.90
CA GLU A 204 9.08 -12.30 -3.90
C GLU A 204 7.83 -13.09 -4.32
N GLU A 205 6.70 -12.84 -3.66
CA GLU A 205 5.46 -13.53 -3.94
C GLU A 205 4.57 -12.68 -4.85
N LYS A 206 3.95 -13.32 -5.85
CA LYS A 206 3.00 -12.67 -6.76
C LYS A 206 1.61 -13.24 -6.54
N HIS A 207 0.64 -12.37 -6.32
CA HIS A 207 -0.74 -12.74 -6.09
C HIS A 207 -1.63 -12.33 -7.26
N GLU A 208 -2.55 -13.21 -7.62
CA GLU A 208 -3.61 -12.95 -8.60
C GLU A 208 -4.94 -12.76 -7.87
N ASN A 209 -5.81 -11.89 -8.41
CA ASN A 209 -7.13 -11.70 -7.82
C ASN A 209 -8.03 -12.87 -8.20
N SER A 210 -8.58 -13.56 -7.20
CA SER A 210 -9.65 -14.51 -7.47
C SER A 210 -10.85 -13.78 -8.08
N GLN A 211 -11.54 -14.42 -9.02
CA GLN A 211 -12.61 -13.79 -9.81
C GLN A 211 -13.74 -13.20 -8.96
N HIS A 212 -14.06 -13.82 -7.82
CA HIS A 212 -15.10 -13.32 -6.93
C HIS A 212 -14.72 -12.02 -6.20
N TYR A 213 -13.43 -11.67 -6.17
CA TYR A 213 -12.94 -10.40 -5.64
C TYR A 213 -12.83 -9.29 -6.69
N LEU A 214 -13.00 -9.58 -7.99
CA LEU A 214 -12.93 -8.55 -9.03
C LEU A 214 -13.93 -7.40 -8.81
N PRO A 215 -15.20 -7.65 -8.40
CA PRO A 215 -16.11 -6.56 -8.06
C PRO A 215 -15.63 -5.71 -6.88
N VAL A 216 -14.95 -6.32 -5.90
CA VAL A 216 -14.38 -5.61 -4.74
C VAL A 216 -13.24 -4.70 -5.19
N GLY A 217 -12.30 -5.22 -5.98
CA GLY A 217 -11.22 -4.42 -6.56
C GLY A 217 -11.72 -3.28 -7.45
N ALA A 218 -12.77 -3.54 -8.24
CA ALA A 218 -13.42 -2.53 -9.05
C ALA A 218 -14.02 -1.39 -8.21
N GLN A 219 -14.67 -1.70 -7.09
CA GLN A 219 -15.21 -0.69 -6.17
C GLN A 219 -14.10 0.15 -5.52
N THR A 220 -12.98 -0.47 -5.14
CA THR A 220 -11.87 0.26 -4.51
C THR A 220 -11.19 1.22 -5.49
N VAL A 221 -11.11 0.84 -6.77
CA VAL A 221 -10.64 1.73 -7.84
C VAL A 221 -11.58 2.92 -8.02
N LEU A 222 -12.89 2.71 -8.11
CA LEU A 222 -13.87 3.80 -8.26
C LEU A 222 -13.79 4.78 -7.08
N LEU A 223 -13.70 4.27 -5.85
CA LEU A 223 -13.49 5.09 -4.66
C LEU A 223 -12.16 5.87 -4.74
N GLY A 224 -11.07 5.22 -5.18
CA GLY A 224 -9.76 5.83 -5.34
C GLY A 224 -9.74 6.98 -6.35
N LEU A 225 -10.42 6.79 -7.48
CA LEU A 225 -10.60 7.85 -8.49
C LEU A 225 -11.40 9.03 -7.95
N SER A 226 -12.44 8.78 -7.16
CA SER A 226 -13.31 9.83 -6.59
C SER A 226 -12.63 10.71 -5.52
N GLU A 227 -11.57 10.20 -4.89
CA GLU A 227 -10.84 10.91 -3.84
C GLU A 227 -9.57 11.61 -4.33
N TYR A 228 -9.10 11.31 -5.53
CA TYR A 228 -7.88 11.88 -6.08
C TYR A 228 -8.04 13.38 -6.32
N LEU A 229 -7.31 14.20 -5.57
CA LEU A 229 -7.45 15.66 -5.55
C LEU A 229 -6.97 16.33 -6.84
N TYR A 230 -6.11 15.66 -7.60
CA TYR A 230 -5.62 16.12 -8.90
C TYR A 230 -6.39 15.51 -10.07
N ALA A 231 -7.58 14.94 -9.82
CA ALA A 231 -8.40 14.39 -10.88
C ALA A 231 -8.81 15.48 -11.89
N ASN A 232 -8.90 15.09 -13.16
CA ASN A 232 -9.34 15.96 -14.24
C ASN A 232 -10.81 16.39 -14.03
N PRO A 233 -11.23 17.61 -14.48
CA PRO A 233 -12.62 18.05 -14.45
C PRO A 233 -13.69 17.02 -14.87
N ASN A 234 -13.37 16.10 -15.78
CA ASN A 234 -14.31 15.10 -16.29
C ASN A 234 -14.21 13.74 -15.55
N ILE A 235 -13.70 13.72 -14.31
CA ILE A 235 -13.50 12.47 -13.57
C ILE A 235 -14.83 11.77 -13.23
N GLU A 236 -15.88 12.52 -12.93
CA GLU A 236 -17.20 11.96 -12.56
C GLU A 236 -17.81 11.17 -13.73
N GLU A 237 -17.84 11.78 -14.92
CA GLU A 237 -18.30 11.12 -16.15
C GLU A 237 -17.49 9.84 -16.44
N TYR A 238 -16.17 9.90 -16.25
CA TYR A 238 -15.32 8.73 -16.44
C TYR A 238 -15.60 7.62 -15.41
N ILE A 239 -15.83 7.97 -14.14
CA ILE A 239 -16.21 7.02 -13.09
C ILE A 239 -17.55 6.36 -13.43
N GLU A 240 -18.52 7.11 -13.94
CA GLU A 240 -19.82 6.58 -14.36
C GLU A 240 -19.69 5.60 -15.54
N GLN A 241 -18.91 5.95 -16.57
CA GLN A 241 -18.62 5.05 -17.70
C GLN A 241 -17.95 3.76 -17.24
N LEU A 242 -16.92 3.88 -16.39
CA LEU A 242 -16.20 2.73 -15.85
C LEU A 242 -17.11 1.85 -14.98
N ALA A 243 -17.96 2.45 -14.14
CA ALA A 243 -18.94 1.72 -13.35
C ALA A 243 -19.98 1.00 -14.23
N GLY A 244 -20.39 1.59 -15.35
CA GLY A 244 -21.24 0.95 -16.35
C GLY A 244 -20.60 -0.29 -16.95
N GLU A 245 -19.32 -0.22 -17.32
CA GLU A 245 -18.56 -1.38 -17.83
C GLU A 245 -18.40 -2.48 -16.75
N HIS A 246 -18.12 -2.10 -15.50
CA HIS A 246 -18.10 -3.01 -14.36
C HIS A 246 -19.44 -3.74 -14.16
N ALA A 247 -20.56 -3.02 -14.26
CA ALA A 247 -21.90 -3.58 -14.16
C ALA A 247 -22.23 -4.53 -15.33
N ALA A 248 -21.62 -4.31 -16.50
CA ALA A 248 -21.72 -5.17 -17.67
C ALA A 248 -20.75 -6.38 -17.62
N GLY A 249 -19.96 -6.54 -16.56
CA GLY A 249 -19.06 -7.69 -16.37
C GLY A 249 -17.70 -7.55 -17.08
N ALA A 250 -17.23 -6.32 -17.29
CA ALA A 250 -15.86 -6.02 -17.66
C ALA A 250 -15.13 -5.40 -16.46
N TYR A 251 -13.96 -5.92 -16.09
CA TYR A 251 -13.16 -5.41 -14.98
C TYR A 251 -11.71 -5.18 -15.42
N VAL A 252 -11.03 -4.25 -14.76
CA VAL A 252 -9.56 -4.18 -14.83
C VAL A 252 -8.98 -4.95 -13.68
N ASP A 253 -8.14 -5.93 -14.01
CA ASP A 253 -7.43 -6.75 -13.05
C ASP A 253 -5.94 -6.43 -13.09
N VAL A 254 -5.26 -6.57 -11.95
CA VAL A 254 -3.83 -6.32 -11.78
C VAL A 254 -3.25 -7.34 -10.80
N LYS A 255 -2.06 -7.85 -11.07
CA LYS A 255 -1.34 -8.71 -10.12
C LYS A 255 -0.80 -7.87 -8.97
N TRP A 256 -0.54 -8.51 -7.83
CA TRP A 256 0.08 -7.89 -6.67
C TRP A 256 1.42 -8.54 -6.38
N THR A 257 2.33 -7.80 -5.76
CA THR A 257 3.59 -8.32 -5.24
C THR A 257 3.65 -8.13 -3.73
N CYS A 258 4.17 -9.13 -3.02
CA CYS A 258 4.60 -9.02 -1.64
C CYS A 258 6.07 -9.42 -1.58
N VAL A 259 6.93 -8.47 -1.21
CA VAL A 259 8.37 -8.71 -1.08
C VAL A 259 8.73 -8.67 0.40
N VAL A 260 9.39 -9.73 0.87
CA VAL A 260 9.95 -9.81 2.22
C VAL A 260 11.45 -9.81 2.10
N SER A 261 12.09 -8.88 2.80
CA SER A 261 13.54 -8.79 2.85
C SER A 261 14.03 -8.63 4.28
N ARG A 262 15.28 -9.02 4.51
CA ARG A 262 15.93 -8.98 5.82
C ARG A 262 17.14 -8.06 5.76
N LYS A 263 17.24 -7.15 6.73
CA LYS A 263 18.39 -6.26 6.87
C LYS A 263 19.62 -7.06 7.29
N THR A 264 20.63 -7.10 6.41
CA THR A 264 21.91 -7.74 6.75
C THR A 264 22.61 -6.98 7.88
N ILE A 265 23.45 -7.68 8.63
CA ILE A 265 24.19 -7.12 9.79
C ILE A 265 25.12 -5.99 9.36
#